data_AF-A0A9E2KBD6-F1
#
_entry.id   AF-A0A9E2KBD6-F1
#
_cell.length_a   1.000
_cell.length_b   1.000
_cell.length_c   1.000
_cell.angle_alpha   90.00
_cell.angle_beta   90.00
_cell.angle_gamma   90.00
#
_symmetry.space_group_name_H-M   'P 1'
#
loop_
_entity.id
_entity.type
_entity.pdbx_description
1 polymer ?
#
loop_
_entity_poly.entity_id
_entity_poly.type
_entity_poly.pdbx_seq_one_letter_code
_entity_poly.pdbx_strand_id
1 'polypeptide(L)' 'MDEIIWRDWCFKVAEEYPIFGKTKIEATKDELEEVFYVYCEELTEEICEDLYQQYLYAYE' A
#
# COMPACT_ATOMS: atom_id res chain seq x y z
N MET A 1 -9.51 7.06 -6.80
CA MET A 1 -9.50 5.58 -6.83
C MET A 1 -8.61 5.18 -5.69
N ASP A 2 -9.18 4.58 -4.65
CA ASP A 2 -8.49 4.39 -3.36
C ASP A 2 -7.93 2.97 -3.22
N GLU A 3 -7.95 2.18 -4.30
CA GLU A 3 -7.53 0.79 -4.34
C GLU A 3 -6.85 0.47 -5.68
N ILE A 4 -5.74 -0.26 -5.64
CA ILE A 4 -4.96 -0.74 -6.78
C ILE A 4 -4.56 -2.20 -6.55
N ILE A 5 -4.76 -3.06 -7.55
CA ILE A 5 -4.24 -4.44 -7.54
C ILE A 5 -2.93 -4.46 -8.32
N TRP A 6 -1.84 -4.88 -7.68
CA TRP A 6 -0.50 -4.91 -8.26
C TRP A 6 0.27 -6.16 -7.80
N ARG A 7 0.78 -6.97 -8.75
CA ARG A 7 1.55 -8.20 -8.47
C ARG A 7 0.89 -9.13 -7.44
N ASP A 8 -0.40 -9.38 -7.64
CA ASP A 8 -1.26 -10.19 -6.75
C ASP A 8 -1.46 -9.63 -5.33
N TRP A 9 -1.01 -8.42 -5.05
CA TRP A 9 -1.34 -7.66 -3.84
C TRP A 9 -2.44 -6.65 -4.12
N CYS A 10 -3.37 -6.52 -3.18
CA CYS A 10 -4.37 -5.45 -3.17
C CYS A 10 -3.91 -4.34 -2.21
N PHE A 11 -3.61 -3.17 -2.76
CA PHE A 11 -3.24 -1.97 -2.01
C PHE A 11 -4.44 -1.05 -1.90
N LYS A 12 -4.73 -0.58 -0.69
CA LYS A 12 -5.88 0.28 -0.41
C LYS A 12 -5.52 1.41 0.54
N VAL A 13 -5.98 2.62 0.23
CA VAL A 13 -5.95 3.74 1.18
C VAL A 13 -7.04 3.52 2.24
N ALA A 14 -6.61 3.33 3.47
CA ALA A 14 -7.49 2.87 4.56
C ALA A 14 -8.20 4.01 5.31
N GLU A 15 -7.64 5.22 5.30
CA GLU A 15 -8.21 6.38 5.99
C GLU A 15 -8.21 7.62 5.09
N GLU A 16 -9.30 8.38 5.13
CA GLU A 16 -9.43 9.68 4.43
C GLU A 16 -8.56 10.77 5.08
N TYR A 17 -8.08 10.56 6.31
CA TYR A 17 -7.30 11.55 7.06
C TYR A 17 -5.88 11.07 7.32
N PRO A 18 -4.85 11.77 6.79
CA PRO A 18 -3.47 11.38 7.01
C PRO A 18 -3.06 11.60 8.47
N ILE A 19 -2.45 10.58 9.07
CA ILE A 19 -1.87 10.66 10.42
C ILE A 19 -0.45 11.23 10.28
N PHE A 20 -0.19 12.39 10.90
CA PHE A 20 1.08 13.12 10.77
C PHE A 20 1.49 13.44 9.32
N GLY A 21 0.51 13.67 8.44
CA GLY A 21 0.73 13.93 7.02
C GLY A 21 1.07 12.68 6.20
N LYS A 22 0.97 11.48 6.79
CA LYS A 22 1.15 10.21 6.08
C LYS A 22 -0.20 9.56 5.81
N THR A 23 -0.32 9.00 4.62
CA THR A 23 -1.44 8.21 4.15
C THR A 23 -1.25 6.75 4.57
N LYS A 24 -2.30 6.15 5.15
CA LYS A 24 -2.30 4.74 5.55
C LYS A 24 -2.67 3.88 4.34
N ILE A 25 -1.77 2.97 3.97
CA ILE A 25 -1.97 1.99 2.91
C ILE A 25 -2.02 0.60 3.54
N GLU A 26 -3.10 -0.13 3.28
CA GLU A 26 -3.28 -1.54 3.61
C GLU A 26 -2.94 -2.37 2.37
N ALA A 27 -1.96 -3.26 2.46
CA ALA A 27 -1.60 -4.20 1.41
C ALA A 27 -2.03 -5.61 1.85
N THR A 28 -2.84 -6.29 1.05
CA THR A 28 -3.38 -7.61 1.37
C THR A 28 -3.10 -8.60 0.23
N LYS A 29 -2.74 -9.84 0.60
CA LYS A 29 -2.57 -10.97 -0.34
C LYS A 29 -2.91 -12.27 0.38
N ASP A 30 -3.94 -12.97 -0.08
CA ASP A 30 -4.45 -14.19 0.54
C ASP A 30 -4.77 -13.99 2.04
N GLU A 31 -3.99 -14.61 2.95
CA GLU A 31 -4.10 -14.46 4.41
C GLU A 31 -3.08 -13.47 5.00
N LEU A 32 -2.27 -12.82 4.16
CA LEU A 32 -1.28 -11.82 4.55
C LEU A 32 -1.86 -10.41 4.51
N GLU A 33 -1.54 -9.63 5.54
CA GLU A 33 -1.90 -8.21 5.67
C GLU A 33 -0.68 -7.43 6.16
N GLU A 34 -0.35 -6.35 5.46
CA GLU A 34 0.72 -5.41 5.82
C GLU A 34 0.18 -3.98 5.78
N VAL A 35 0.63 -3.14 6.71
CA VAL A 35 0.17 -1.75 6.84
C VAL A 35 1.34 -0.79 6.75
N PHE A 36 1.23 0.16 5.83
CA PHE A 36 2.23 1.18 5.56
C PHE A 36 1.70 2.57 5.86
N TYR A 37 2.60 3.46 6.29
CA TYR A 37 2.32 4.89 6.46
C TYR A 37 3.32 5.67 5.61
N VAL A 38 2.86 6.16 4.45
CA VAL A 38 3.72 6.82 3.44
C VAL A 38 3.27 8.25 3.19
N TYR A 39 4.19 9.09 2.72
CA TYR A 39 3.85 10.43 2.27
C TYR A 39 3.39 10.37 0.80
N CYS A 40 2.08 10.31 0.57
CA CYS A 40 1.51 10.38 -0.76
C CYS A 40 0.15 11.08 -0.73
N GLU A 41 -0.15 11.84 -1.78
CA GLU A 41 -1.47 12.47 -1.96
C GLU A 41 -2.48 11.49 -2.56
N GLU A 42 -2.00 10.55 -3.38
CA GLU A 42 -2.79 9.52 -4.03
C GLU A 42 -2.01 8.20 -4.10
N LEU A 43 -2.74 7.08 -4.15
CA LEU A 43 -2.15 5.76 -4.37
C LEU A 43 -1.87 5.59 -5.87
N THR A 44 -0.62 5.26 -6.22
CA THR A 44 -0.18 5.04 -7.60
C THR A 44 0.53 3.70 -7.73
N GLU A 45 0.66 3.20 -8.96
CA GLU A 45 1.45 1.98 -9.25
C GLU A 45 2.92 2.14 -8.84
N GLU A 46 3.49 3.35 -8.95
CA GLU A 46 4.87 3.63 -8.51
C GLU A 46 5.04 3.42 -7.00
N ILE A 47 4.09 3.90 -6.19
CA ILE A 47 4.08 3.67 -4.74
C ILE A 47 3.91 2.18 -4.44
N CYS A 48 3.06 1.48 -5.18
CA CYS A 48 2.86 0.04 -5.01
C CYS A 48 4.14 -0.75 -5.32
N GLU A 49 4.85 -0.42 -6.41
CA GLU A 49 6.14 -1.05 -6.76
C GLU A 49 7.21 -0.75 -5.71
N ASP A 50 7.31 0.49 -5.21
CA ASP A 50 8.25 0.86 -4.16
C ASP A 50 8.01 0.07 -2.87
N LEU A 51 6.77 0.00 -2.40
CA LEU A 51 6.39 -0.78 -1.21
C LEU A 51 6.67 -2.27 -1.42
N TYR A 52 6.42 -2.77 -2.64
CA TYR A 52 6.69 -4.14 -2.99
C TYR A 52 8.18 -4.48 -2.93
N GLN A 53 9.02 -3.73 -3.63
CA GLN A 53 10.47 -3.95 -3.70
C GLN A 53 11.15 -3.79 -2.34
N GLN A 54 10.62 -2.93 -1.47
CA GLN A 54 11.22 -2.69 -0.16
C GLN A 54 10.77 -3.71 0.90
N TYR A 55 9.51 -4.15 0.87
CA TYR A 55 8.89 -4.88 1.97
C TYR A 55 8.21 -6.19 1.55
N LEU A 56 7.47 -6.20 0.44
CA LEU A 56 6.57 -7.32 0.12
C LEU A 56 7.22 -8.43 -0.72
N TYR A 57 8.32 -8.14 -1.45
CA TYR A 57 9.02 -9.14 -2.27
C TYR A 57 9.54 -10.35 -1.46
N ALA A 58 9.73 -10.17 -0.14
CA ALA A 58 10.15 -11.26 0.75
C ALA A 58 9.08 -12.34 0.94
N TYR A 59 7.82 -12.04 0.56
CA TYR A 59 6.67 -12.94 0.64
C TYR A 59 6.34 -13.61 -0.70
N GLU A 60 7.21 -13.48 -1.73
CA GLU A 60 7.13 -14.25 -2.99
C GLU A 60 7.64 -15.70 -2.86
#